data_AF-A0A392PJK3-F1
#
_entry.id   AF-A0A392PJK3-F1
#
_cell.length_a   1.000
_cell.length_b   1.000
_cell.length_c   1.000
_cell.angle_alpha   90.00
_cell.angle_beta   90.00
_cell.angle_gamma   90.00
#
_symmetry.space_group_name_H-M   'P 1'
#
loop_
_entity.id
_entity.type
_entity.pdbx_description
1 polymer ?
#
loop_
_entity_poly.entity_id
_entity_poly.type
_entity_poly.pdbx_seq_one_letter_code
_entity_poly.pdbx_strand_id
1 'polypeptide(L)'
;KHPVTTVDSLKLQDFDLNLDIAKLRVDLNITLDVDVSVKNPNKVGFKYSNTTAHLNYRGQLIGEVPIIAGEISSGETKGFNLTLTVMADRLLSNSQLYSDITSGSLPLNTFLIISGK
;
A
#
# COMPACT_ATOMS: atom_id res chain seq x y z
N LYS A 1 13.15 -15.63 -15.63
CA LYS A 1 13.40 -14.29 -15.05
C LYS A 1 12.29 -13.97 -14.08
N HIS A 2 12.56 -13.27 -12.98
CA HIS A 2 11.51 -12.90 -12.03
C HIS A 2 10.71 -11.71 -12.56
N PRO A 3 9.38 -11.67 -12.32
CA PRO A 3 8.60 -10.46 -12.53
C PRO A 3 9.19 -9.29 -11.75
N VAL A 4 9.07 -8.08 -12.31
CA VAL A 4 9.53 -6.84 -11.67
C VAL A 4 8.31 -6.02 -11.31
N THR A 5 8.18 -5.68 -10.03
CA THR A 5 7.12 -4.81 -9.52
C THR A 5 7.66 -3.40 -9.34
N THR A 6 6.92 -2.40 -9.83
CA THR A 6 7.26 -0.98 -9.74
C THR A 6 6.09 -0.23 -9.10
N VAL A 7 6.37 0.63 -8.14
CA VAL A 7 5.38 1.62 -7.67
C VAL A 7 5.48 2.81 -8.61
N ASP A 8 4.46 2.99 -9.44
CA ASP A 8 4.42 4.04 -10.46
C ASP A 8 4.02 5.38 -9.86
N SER A 9 3.04 5.37 -8.95
CA SER A 9 2.55 6.58 -8.27
C SER A 9 1.97 6.28 -6.89
N LEU A 10 2.08 7.25 -5.98
CA LEU A 10 1.49 7.25 -4.65
C LEU A 10 0.83 8.61 -4.44
N LYS A 11 -0.49 8.63 -4.25
CA LYS A 11 -1.28 9.85 -4.09
C LYS A 11 -2.13 9.78 -2.84
N LEU A 12 -2.16 10.88 -2.10
CA LEU A 12 -3.11 11.07 -1.01
C LEU A 12 -4.45 11.49 -1.61
N GLN A 13 -5.44 10.61 -1.52
CA GLN A 13 -6.77 10.85 -2.07
C GLN A 13 -7.67 11.54 -1.06
N ASP A 14 -7.62 11.11 0.20
CA ASP A 14 -8.40 11.71 1.28
C ASP A 14 -7.61 11.70 2.59
N PHE A 15 -7.82 12.74 3.39
CA PHE A 15 -7.22 12.91 4.70
C PHE A 15 -8.16 13.71 5.60
N ASP A 16 -8.65 13.06 6.64
CA ASP A 16 -9.48 13.67 7.68
C ASP A 16 -8.88 13.41 9.05
N LEU A 17 -8.71 14.49 9.82
CA LEU A 17 -8.19 14.47 11.18
C LEU A 17 -9.16 15.22 12.09
N ASN A 18 -9.73 14.49 13.04
CA ASN A 18 -10.61 15.06 14.04
C ASN A 18 -10.07 14.78 15.46
N LEU A 19 -9.90 15.85 16.24
CA LEU A 19 -9.38 15.81 17.59
C LEU A 19 -10.44 16.30 18.58
N ASP A 20 -10.89 15.40 19.45
CA ASP A 20 -11.72 15.75 20.61
C ASP A 20 -10.86 15.74 21.87
N ILE A 21 -10.33 16.91 22.22
CA ILE A 21 -9.44 17.09 23.37
C ILE A 21 -10.18 16.82 24.69
N ALA A 22 -11.48 17.15 24.78
CA ALA A 22 -12.26 16.93 25.98
C ALA A 22 -12.48 15.44 26.27
N LYS A 23 -12.59 14.62 25.22
CA LYS A 23 -12.75 13.16 25.33
C LYS A 23 -11.46 12.37 25.12
N LEU A 24 -10.32 13.04 24.92
CA LEU A 24 -9.03 12.42 24.58
C LEU A 24 -9.14 11.44 23.40
N ARG A 25 -9.92 11.80 22.38
CA ARG A 25 -10.18 10.97 21.20
C ARG A 25 -9.55 11.61 19.96
N VAL A 26 -8.93 10.76 19.14
CA VAL A 26 -8.41 11.12 17.82
C VAL A 26 -9.07 10.20 16.81
N ASP A 27 -9.78 10.78 15.85
CA ASP A 27 -10.26 10.07 14.66
C ASP A 27 -9.39 10.51 13.48
N LEU A 28 -8.84 9.53 12.76
CA LEU A 28 -8.01 9.76 11.59
C LEU A 28 -8.54 8.86 10.47
N ASN A 29 -8.75 9.43 9.30
CA ASN A 29 -9.06 8.70 8.09
C ASN A 29 -8.07 9.10 6.99
N ILE A 30 -7.44 8.11 6.36
CA ILE A 30 -6.50 8.35 5.26
C ILE A 30 -6.82 7.35 4.16
N THR A 31 -7.00 7.87 2.95
CA THR A 31 -7.15 7.07 1.74
C THR A 31 -6.01 7.38 0.79
N LEU A 32 -5.32 6.34 0.33
CA LEU A 32 -4.19 6.43 -0.58
C LEU A 32 -4.52 5.71 -1.88
N ASP A 33 -4.28 6.38 -3.00
CA ASP A 33 -4.31 5.78 -4.32
C ASP A 33 -2.88 5.42 -4.73
N VAL A 34 -2.68 4.16 -5.08
CA VAL A 34 -1.38 3.57 -5.39
C VAL A 34 -1.45 2.88 -6.73
N ASP A 35 -0.65 3.39 -7.66
CA ASP A 35 -0.49 2.79 -8.98
C ASP A 35 0.74 1.88 -8.95
N VAL A 36 0.55 0.60 -9.25
CA VAL A 36 1.62 -0.40 -9.30
C VAL A 36 1.62 -1.08 -10.65
N SER A 37 2.81 -1.24 -11.25
CA SER A 37 2.98 -2.04 -12.46
C SER A 37 3.81 -3.28 -12.20
N VAL A 38 3.45 -4.38 -12.83
CA VAL A 38 4.17 -5.66 -12.75
C VAL A 38 4.54 -6.09 -14.16
N LYS A 39 5.83 -6.10 -14.44
CA LYS A 39 6.38 -6.52 -15.71
C LYS A 39 6.77 -7.99 -15.66
N ASN A 40 6.28 -8.78 -16.60
CA ASN A 40 6.71 -10.14 -16.84
C ASN A 40 7.80 -10.18 -17.94
N PRO A 41 9.10 -10.29 -17.60
CA PRO A 41 10.16 -10.39 -18.60
C PRO A 41 10.29 -11.78 -19.23
N ASN A 42 9.47 -12.76 -18.83
CA ASN A 42 9.53 -14.13 -19.36
C ASN A 42 8.89 -14.24 -20.74
N LYS A 43 9.28 -15.29 -21.47
CA LYS A 43 8.70 -15.68 -22.76
C LYS A 43 7.39 -16.47 -22.63
N VAL A 44 6.94 -16.70 -21.41
CA VAL A 44 5.68 -17.37 -21.07
C VAL A 44 4.92 -16.52 -20.07
N GLY A 45 3.59 -16.57 -20.15
CA GLY A 45 2.72 -15.99 -19.12
C GLY A 45 2.82 -16.76 -17.82
N PHE A 46 2.43 -16.12 -16.71
CA PHE A 46 2.26 -16.80 -15.43
C PHE A 46 0.95 -16.39 -14.79
N LYS A 47 0.35 -17.33 -14.05
CA LYS A 47 -0.88 -17.09 -13.30
C LYS A 47 -0.56 -16.84 -11.85
N TYR A 48 -1.20 -15.84 -11.25
CA TYR A 48 -1.09 -15.53 -9.84
C TYR A 48 -2.43 -15.78 -9.13
N SER A 49 -2.37 -16.26 -7.89
CA SER A 49 -3.54 -16.47 -7.04
C SER A 49 -4.01 -15.17 -6.40
N ASN A 50 -5.15 -15.23 -5.71
CA ASN A 50 -5.58 -14.14 -4.84
C ASN A 50 -4.41 -13.78 -3.90
N THR A 51 -4.07 -12.50 -3.86
CA THR A 51 -2.98 -11.96 -3.03
C THR A 51 -3.45 -10.67 -2.38
N THR A 52 -2.59 -10.06 -1.57
CA THR A 52 -2.87 -8.83 -0.85
C THR A 52 -1.68 -7.88 -1.01
N ALA A 53 -1.96 -6.62 -1.35
CA ALA A 53 -0.98 -5.55 -1.22
C ALA A 53 -1.08 -4.96 0.18
N HIS A 54 0.07 -4.65 0.77
CA HIS A 54 0.16 -4.19 2.13
C HIS A 54 0.93 -2.87 2.20
N LEU A 55 0.51 -2.02 3.13
CA LEU A 55 1.13 -0.75 3.45
C LEU A 55 1.65 -0.79 4.88
N ASN A 56 2.94 -0.51 5.02
CA ASN A 56 3.61 -0.49 6.31
C ASN A 56 4.11 0.91 6.64
N TYR A 57 3.99 1.27 7.91
CA TYR A 57 4.66 2.42 8.51
C TYR A 57 5.68 1.91 9.54
N ARG A 58 6.96 2.22 9.33
CA ARG A 58 8.08 1.73 10.19
C ARG A 58 8.02 0.22 10.50
N GLY A 59 7.63 -0.59 9.51
CA GLY A 59 7.53 -2.04 9.64
C GLY A 59 6.22 -2.56 10.25
N GLN A 60 5.32 -1.68 10.71
CA GLN A 60 3.99 -2.05 11.18
C GLN A 60 2.98 -1.98 10.04
N LEU A 61 2.18 -3.04 9.87
CA LEU A 61 1.09 -3.08 8.89
C LEU A 61 -0.01 -2.09 9.28
N ILE A 62 -0.21 -1.08 8.45
CA ILE A 62 -1.20 -0.01 8.62
C ILE A 62 -2.25 0.04 7.51
N GLY A 63 -2.17 -0.79 6.46
CA GLY A 63 -3.20 -0.86 5.43
C GLY A 63 -3.04 -2.08 4.54
N GLU A 64 -4.14 -2.57 3.97
CA GLU A 64 -4.12 -3.71 3.06
C GLU A 64 -5.24 -3.63 2.03
N VAL A 65 -5.02 -4.21 0.85
CA VAL A 65 -6.05 -4.32 -0.20
C VAL A 65 -5.92 -5.66 -0.93
N PRO A 66 -7.01 -6.41 -1.09
CA PRO A 66 -6.98 -7.68 -1.80
C PRO A 66 -6.85 -7.46 -3.32
N ILE A 67 -6.10 -8.33 -3.96
CA ILE A 67 -5.92 -8.40 -5.40
C ILE A 67 -6.40 -9.77 -5.87
N ILE A 68 -7.38 -9.76 -6.77
CA ILE A 68 -7.98 -10.99 -7.31
C ILE A 68 -7.01 -11.68 -8.27
N ALA A 69 -7.01 -13.01 -8.23
CA ALA A 69 -6.24 -13.89 -9.08
C ALA A 69 -6.36 -13.51 -10.56
N GLY A 70 -5.29 -13.73 -11.31
CA GLY A 70 -5.26 -13.44 -12.73
C GLY A 70 -4.01 -13.97 -13.41
N GLU A 71 -3.76 -13.47 -14.61
CA GLU A 71 -2.61 -13.82 -15.42
C GLU A 71 -1.85 -12.56 -15.84
N ILE A 72 -0.54 -12.70 -16.02
CA ILE A 72 0.32 -11.72 -16.69
C ILE A 72 1.03 -12.45 -17.84
N SER A 73 0.71 -12.07 -19.06
CA SER A 73 1.17 -12.68 -20.29
C SER A 73 2.68 -12.49 -20.49
N SER A 74 3.26 -13.24 -21.42
CA SER A 74 4.67 -13.11 -21.81
C SER A 74 4.99 -11.67 -22.25
N GLY A 75 5.95 -11.03 -21.61
CA GLY A 75 6.39 -9.66 -21.95
C GLY A 75 5.42 -8.56 -21.53
N GLU A 76 4.29 -8.90 -20.90
CA GLU A 76 3.27 -7.93 -20.48
C GLU A 76 3.73 -7.11 -19.27
N THR A 77 3.34 -5.84 -19.24
CA THR A 77 3.33 -5.02 -18.03
C THR A 77 1.89 -4.79 -17.63
N LYS A 78 1.48 -5.33 -16.49
CA LYS A 78 0.12 -5.20 -15.98
C LYS A 78 0.05 -4.15 -14.88
N GLY A 79 -0.87 -3.19 -15.03
CA GLY A 79 -1.13 -2.15 -14.03
C GLY A 79 -2.18 -2.58 -13.00
N PHE A 80 -2.01 -2.12 -11.77
CA PHE A 80 -2.90 -2.29 -10.63
C PHE A 80 -3.15 -0.94 -10.00
N ASN A 81 -4.42 -0.51 -10.00
CA ASN A 81 -4.85 0.71 -9.34
C ASN A 81 -5.44 0.31 -7.98
N LEU A 82 -4.72 0.62 -6.93
CA LEU A 82 -5.00 0.14 -5.58
C LEU A 82 -5.40 1.31 -4.70
N THR A 83 -6.60 1.25 -4.12
CA THR A 83 -7.03 2.20 -3.09
C THR A 83 -6.85 1.54 -1.72
N LEU A 84 -5.96 2.10 -0.91
CA LEU A 84 -5.61 1.62 0.42
C LEU A 84 -6.22 2.54 1.48
N THR A 85 -7.00 1.96 2.39
CA THR A 85 -7.46 2.64 3.61
C THR A 85 -6.50 2.37 4.74
N VAL A 86 -6.07 3.42 5.44
CA VAL A 86 -5.17 3.31 6.57
C VAL A 86 -5.94 2.98 7.85
N MET A 87 -5.48 1.95 8.54
CA MET A 87 -5.87 1.60 9.91
C MET A 87 -5.28 2.62 10.89
N ALA A 88 -6.08 3.63 11.21
CA ALA A 88 -5.67 4.76 12.03
C ALA A 88 -5.23 4.38 13.45
N ASP A 89 -5.91 3.43 14.09
CA ASP A 89 -5.55 2.89 15.40
C ASP A 89 -4.11 2.36 15.40
N ARG A 90 -3.72 1.63 14.36
CA ARG A 90 -2.35 1.10 14.21
C ARG A 90 -1.35 2.20 13.92
N LEU A 91 -1.68 3.14 13.03
CA LEU A 91 -0.79 4.26 12.72
C LEU A 91 -0.54 5.14 13.96
N LEU A 92 -1.60 5.51 14.69
CA LEU A 92 -1.56 6.34 15.90
C LEU A 92 -0.92 5.62 17.09
N SER A 93 -0.93 4.28 17.12
CA SER A 93 -0.24 3.50 18.17
C SER A 93 1.28 3.66 18.14
N ASN A 94 1.84 4.11 17.02
CA ASN A 94 3.27 4.26 16.86
C ASN A 94 3.75 5.62 17.37
N SER A 95 4.50 5.60 18.47
CA SER A 95 5.04 6.81 19.12
C SER A 95 5.92 7.70 18.21
N GLN A 96 6.50 7.15 17.14
CA GLN A 96 7.34 7.93 16.21
C GLN A 96 6.53 8.76 15.21
N LEU A 97 5.21 8.57 15.13
CA LEU A 97 4.36 9.28 14.18
C LEU A 97 4.45 10.80 14.36
N TYR A 98 4.36 11.28 15.60
CA TYR A 98 4.43 12.70 15.91
C TYR A 98 5.78 13.32 15.50
N SER A 99 6.89 12.64 15.81
CA SER A 99 8.23 13.12 15.42
C SER A 99 8.42 13.12 13.90
N ASP A 100 7.91 12.11 13.20
CA ASP A 100 8.02 12.01 11.75
C ASP A 100 7.23 13.12 11.05
N ILE A 101 5.99 13.37 11.48
CA ILE A 101 5.16 14.47 10.97
C ILE A 101 5.83 15.82 11.21
N THR A 102 6.31 16.08 12.43
CA THR A 102 6.96 17.36 12.77
C THR A 102 8.31 17.55 12.08
N SER A 103 8.98 16.46 11.70
CA SER A 103 10.19 16.50 10.85
C SER A 103 9.88 16.73 9.37
N GLY A 104 8.59 16.69 8.98
CA GLY A 104 8.14 16.83 7.60
C GLY A 104 8.35 15.58 6.73
N SER A 105 8.61 14.41 7.35
CA SER A 105 8.87 13.16 6.62
C SER A 105 8.11 11.99 7.24
N LEU A 106 7.26 11.34 6.44
CA LEU A 106 6.53 10.14 6.87
C LEU A 106 7.04 8.91 6.09
N PRO A 107 7.88 8.05 6.71
CA PRO A 107 8.43 6.87 6.04
C PRO A 107 7.38 5.77 5.86
N LEU A 108 6.85 5.67 4.65
CA LEU A 108 5.93 4.62 4.23
C LEU A 108 6.66 3.59 3.36
N ASN A 109 6.33 2.31 3.57
CA ASN A 109 6.81 1.21 2.75
C ASN A 109 5.61 0.42 2.23
N THR A 110 5.51 0.29 0.91
CA THR A 110 4.51 -0.57 0.28
C THR A 110 5.16 -1.89 -0.12
N PHE A 111 4.51 -3.00 0.18
CA PHE A 111 4.96 -4.31 -0.29
C PHE A 111 3.82 -5.10 -0.93
N LEU A 112 4.14 -5.69 -2.08
CA LEU A 112 3.24 -6.55 -2.84
C LEU A 112 3.99 -7.83 -3.20
N ILE A 113 3.44 -8.98 -2.80
CA ILE A 113 3.97 -10.29 -3.15
C ILE A 113 3.03 -10.91 -4.19
N ILE A 114 3.51 -11.01 -5.42
CA ILE A 114 2.82 -11.75 -6.49
C ILE A 114 3.59 -13.04 -6.71
N SER A 115 3.07 -14.12 -6.13
CA SER A 115 3.56 -15.47 -6.38
C SER A 115 2.70 -16.12 -7.46
N GLY A 116 3.35 -16.58 -8.53
CA GLY A 116 2.69 -17.25 -9.63
C GLY A 116 3.31 -18.61 -9.95
N LYS A 117 2.53 -19.43 -10.65
CA LYS A 117 3.00 -20.68 -11.27
C LYS A 117 3.09 -20.51 -12.78
#